data_AF-A0A257MVT0-F1
#
_entry.id   AF-A0A257MVT0-F1
#
_cell.length_a   1.000
_cell.length_b   1.000
_cell.length_c   1.000
_cell.angle_alpha   90.00
_cell.angle_beta   90.00
_cell.angle_gamma   90.00
#
_symmetry.space_group_name_H-M   'P 1'
#
loop_
_entity.id
_entity.type
_entity.pdbx_description
1 polymer ?
#
loop_
_entity_poly.entity_id
_entity_poly.type
_entity_poly.pdbx_seq_one_letter_code
_entity_poly.pdbx_strand_id
1 'polypeptide(L)'
;MSFDYKRMIKFEHNVGEKEAKYRLYAGSAALFISVFTASIALLIIGLALVATGYSGWCPAYSGMNKSTYDANESVEETTEATS
;
A
#
# COMPACT_ATOMS: atom_id res chain seq x y z
N MET A 1 -21.83 -0.96 9.30
CA MET A 1 -20.65 -1.70 9.80
C MET A 1 -19.97 -0.84 10.85
N SER A 2 -19.63 -1.40 12.02
CA SER A 2 -18.83 -0.70 13.03
C SER A 2 -17.35 -0.77 12.63
N PHE A 3 -16.67 0.37 12.60
CA PHE A 3 -15.24 0.42 12.34
C PHE A 3 -14.49 -0.01 13.61
N ASP A 4 -13.63 -1.03 13.51
CA ASP A 4 -12.89 -1.60 14.64
C ASP A 4 -11.58 -0.82 14.87
N TYR A 5 -11.64 0.26 15.67
CA TYR A 5 -10.47 1.06 16.02
C TYR A 5 -9.39 0.29 16.78
N LYS A 6 -9.75 -0.83 17.42
CA LYS A 6 -8.75 -1.68 18.08
C LYS A 6 -7.93 -2.47 17.06
N ARG A 7 -8.53 -2.81 15.92
CA ARG A 7 -7.90 -3.60 14.87
C ARG A 7 -7.06 -2.75 13.92
N MET A 8 -7.38 -1.47 13.75
CA MET A 8 -6.57 -0.55 12.94
C MET A 8 -5.16 -0.31 13.49
N ILE A 9 -4.90 -0.62 14.76
CA ILE A 9 -3.57 -0.49 15.41
C ILE A 9 -2.86 -1.85 15.48
N LYS A 10 -3.59 -2.94 15.23
CA LYS A 10 -3.03 -4.29 15.19
C LYS A 10 -2.37 -4.50 13.83
N PHE A 11 -1.06 -4.76 13.84
CA PHE A 11 -0.32 -5.17 12.65
C PHE A 11 -0.79 -6.56 12.22
N GLU A 12 -1.55 -6.62 11.13
CA GLU A 12 -2.08 -7.85 10.56
C GLU A 12 -1.89 -7.77 9.04
N HIS A 13 -1.09 -8.66 8.47
CA HIS A 13 -0.79 -8.61 7.04
C HIS A 13 -2.08 -8.76 6.22
N ASN A 14 -2.49 -7.69 5.55
CA ASN A 14 -3.81 -7.59 4.89
C ASN A 14 -3.72 -7.03 3.46
N VAL A 15 -2.54 -6.59 3.05
CA VAL A 15 -2.27 -6.12 1.69
C VAL A 15 -1.52 -7.23 0.95
N GLY A 16 -2.12 -7.75 -0.12
CA GLY A 16 -1.47 -8.70 -1.03
C GLY A 16 -0.37 -8.03 -1.86
N GLU A 17 0.49 -8.83 -2.49
CA GLU A 17 1.67 -8.34 -3.20
C GLU A 17 1.34 -7.33 -4.32
N LYS A 18 0.24 -7.55 -5.06
CA LYS A 18 -0.20 -6.62 -6.12
C LYS A 18 -0.50 -5.24 -5.57
N GLU A 19 -1.36 -5.15 -4.55
CA GLU A 19 -1.69 -3.86 -3.93
C GLU A 19 -0.49 -3.24 -3.20
N ALA A 20 0.40 -4.06 -2.63
CA ALA A 20 1.62 -3.58 -2.01
C ALA A 20 2.54 -2.92 -3.05
N LYS A 21 2.72 -3.55 -4.23
CA LYS A 21 3.46 -2.97 -5.36
C LYS A 21 2.82 -1.66 -5.83
N TYR A 22 1.51 -1.62 -6.05
CA TYR A 22 0.85 -0.37 -6.46
C TYR A 22 1.06 0.76 -5.45
N ARG A 23 1.01 0.47 -4.13
CA ARG A 23 1.28 1.46 -3.07
C ARG A 23 2.74 1.91 -3.04
N LEU A 24 3.68 1.00 -3.31
CA LEU A 24 5.10 1.32 -3.41
C LEU A 24 5.40 2.15 -4.67
N TYR A 25 4.86 1.80 -5.83
CA TYR A 25 5.01 2.58 -7.06
C TYR A 25 4.34 3.96 -6.96
N ALA A 26 3.09 4.02 -6.50
CA ALA A 26 2.38 5.29 -6.29
C ALA A 26 3.06 6.15 -5.22
N GLY A 27 3.49 5.53 -4.11
CA GLY A 27 4.20 6.21 -3.02
C GLY A 27 5.56 6.75 -3.45
N SER A 28 6.36 5.95 -4.17
CA SER A 28 7.66 6.39 -4.70
C SER A 28 7.54 7.49 -5.75
N ALA A 29 6.55 7.39 -6.66
CA ALA A 29 6.23 8.46 -7.60
C ALA A 29 5.82 9.75 -6.89
N ALA A 30 4.95 9.65 -5.87
CA ALA A 30 4.53 10.80 -5.06
C ALA A 30 5.71 11.43 -4.31
N LEU A 31 6.63 10.62 -3.76
CA LEU A 31 7.85 11.11 -3.12
C LEU A 31 8.73 11.86 -4.12
N PHE A 32 8.95 11.29 -5.31
CA PHE A 32 9.74 11.95 -6.36
C PHE A 32 9.14 13.31 -6.71
N ILE A 33 7.85 13.38 -7.02
CA ILE A 33 7.13 14.63 -7.33
C ILE A 33 7.19 15.63 -6.16
N SER A 34 7.08 15.14 -4.92
CA SER A 34 7.10 15.99 -3.72
C SER A 34 8.41 16.73 -3.54
N VAL A 35 9.54 16.10 -3.89
CA VAL A 35 10.87 16.71 -3.82
C VAL A 35 10.99 17.84 -4.83
N PHE A 36 10.53 17.65 -6.07
CA PHE A 36 10.53 18.71 -7.09
C PHE A 36 9.58 19.85 -6.77
N THR A 37 8.42 19.54 -6.18
CA THR A 37 7.41 20.54 -5.83
C THR A 37 7.71 21.22 -4.48
N ALA A 38 8.71 20.74 -3.72
CA ALA A 38 9.02 21.15 -2.35
C ALA A 38 7.81 21.11 -1.40
N SER A 39 6.89 20.15 -1.61
CA SER A 39 5.65 20.05 -0.84
C SER A 39 5.78 19.03 0.30
N ILE A 40 5.86 19.55 1.52
CA ILE A 40 5.98 18.72 2.74
C ILE A 40 4.77 17.77 2.91
N ALA A 41 3.57 18.21 2.53
CA ALA A 41 2.35 17.42 2.67
C ALA A 41 2.36 16.19 1.77
N LEU A 42 2.78 16.34 0.50
CA LEU A 42 2.93 15.22 -0.44
C LEU A 42 4.03 14.26 0.00
N LEU A 43 5.09 14.76 0.62
CA LEU A 43 6.18 13.95 1.13
C LEU A 43 5.70 13.02 2.26
N ILE A 44 4.92 13.54 3.22
CA ILE A 44 4.35 12.74 4.31
C ILE A 44 3.38 11.68 3.79
N ILE A 45 2.53 12.05 2.82
CA ILE A 45 1.57 11.12 2.20
C ILE A 45 2.32 10.02 1.44
N GLY A 46 3.34 10.38 0.66
CA GLY A 46 4.19 9.44 -0.06
C GLY A 46 4.88 8.46 0.88
N LEU A 47 5.45 8.96 1.99
CA LEU A 47 6.06 8.11 3.02
C LEU A 47 5.06 7.15 3.65
N ALA A 48 3.85 7.60 3.97
CA ALA A 48 2.79 6.75 4.52
C ALA A 48 2.35 5.66 3.52
N LEU A 49 2.22 6.00 2.23
CA LEU A 49 1.92 5.02 1.18
C LEU A 49 3.01 3.96 1.05
N VAL A 50 4.27 4.39 0.98
CA VAL A 50 5.41 3.47 0.89
C VAL A 50 5.50 2.58 2.14
N ALA A 51 5.34 3.15 3.34
CA ALA A 51 5.40 2.40 4.59
C ALA A 51 4.29 1.34 4.69
N THR A 52 3.05 1.68 4.29
CA THR A 52 1.92 0.73 4.28
C THR A 52 2.04 -0.34 3.19
N GLY A 53 2.63 0.00 2.04
CA GLY A 53 2.99 -0.98 1.00
C GLY A 53 4.11 -1.93 1.45
N TYR A 54 5.18 -1.40 2.03
CA TYR A 54 6.34 -2.18 2.49
C TYR A 54 6.00 -3.12 3.66
N SER A 55 5.18 -2.67 4.61
CA SER A 55 4.72 -3.51 5.73
C SER A 55 3.64 -4.52 5.35
N GLY A 56 3.06 -4.40 4.14
CA GLY A 56 1.91 -5.22 3.72
C GLY A 56 0.68 -5.03 4.61
N TRP A 57 0.58 -3.85 5.25
CA TRP A 57 -0.45 -3.54 6.23
C TRP A 57 -1.05 -2.18 6.00
N CYS A 58 -2.38 -2.17 5.85
CA CYS A 58 -3.17 -0.95 5.79
C CYS A 58 -4.07 -0.83 7.03
N PRO A 59 -3.89 0.21 7.88
CA PRO A 59 -4.73 0.46 9.05
C PRO A 59 -6.22 0.56 8.72
N ALA A 60 -6.54 1.20 7.57
CA ALA A 60 -7.92 1.37 7.11
C ALA A 60 -8.56 0.02 6.73
N TYR A 61 -7.84 -0.83 6.00
CA TYR A 61 -8.32 -2.17 5.65
C TYR A 61 -8.50 -3.04 6.91
N SER A 62 -7.59 -2.92 7.89
CA SER A 62 -7.70 -3.64 9.18
C SER A 62 -8.94 -3.22 9.97
N GLY A 63 -9.22 -1.91 10.07
CA GLY A 63 -10.41 -1.41 10.76
C GLY A 63 -11.73 -1.77 10.05
N MET A 64 -11.67 -2.03 8.74
CA MET A 64 -12.80 -2.52 7.94
C MET A 64 -12.88 -4.04 7.84
N ASN A 65 -11.96 -4.79 8.47
CA ASN A 65 -11.87 -6.25 8.37
C ASN A 65 -11.80 -6.73 6.90
N LYS A 66 -11.03 -6.01 6.06
CA LYS A 66 -10.78 -6.33 4.65
C LYS A 66 -9.34 -6.77 4.47
N SER A 67 -9.13 -7.80 3.67
CA SER A 67 -7.82 -8.26 3.21
C SER A 67 -7.86 -8.46 1.71
N THR A 68 -6.74 -8.16 1.04
CA THR A 68 -6.54 -8.45 -0.39
C THR A 68 -5.39 -9.43 -0.60
N TYR A 69 -4.95 -10.08 0.48
CA TYR A 69 -3.97 -11.15 0.44
C TYR A 69 -4.63 -12.40 -0.18
N ASP A 70 -4.53 -12.51 -1.50
CA ASP A 70 -4.93 -13.70 -2.24
C ASP A 70 -3.66 -14.50 -2.59
N ALA A 71 -3.58 -15.75 -2.13
CA ALA A 71 -2.39 -16.60 -2.28
C ALA A 71 -2.16 -17.09 -3.73
N ASN A 72 -3.01 -16.70 -4.68
CA ASN A 72 -3.07 -17.28 -6.02
C ASN A 72 -2.70 -16.32 -7.17
N GLU A 73 -2.27 -15.10 -6.88
CA GLU A 73 -2.21 -14.03 -7.90
C GLU A 73 -0.79 -13.63 -8.35
N SER A 74 0.25 -14.35 -7.95
CA SER A 74 1.66 -14.05 -8.31
C SER A 74 2.05 -14.40 -9.76
N VAL A 75 1.12 -14.87 -10.59
CA VAL A 75 1.43 -15.46 -11.91
C VAL A 75 1.37 -14.48 -13.08
N GLU A 76 0.62 -13.37 -13.01
CA GLU A 76 0.28 -12.62 -14.24
C GLU A 76 1.19 -11.43 -14.60
N GLU A 77 2.00 -10.89 -13.69
CA GLU A 77 2.73 -9.64 -13.97
C GLU A 77 4.14 -9.82 -14.58
N THR A 78 4.56 -11.06 -14.88
CA THR A 78 5.88 -11.32 -15.51
C THR A 78 5.80 -11.47 -17.04
N THR A 79 4.61 -11.70 -17.62
CA THR A 79 4.51 -12.08 -19.04
C THR A 79 4.38 -10.93 -20.04
N GLU A 80 4.06 -9.69 -19.63
CA GLU A 80 3.84 -8.58 -20.58
C GLU A 80 5.06 -7.68 -20.84
N ALA A 81 6.20 -7.91 -20.18
CA ALA A 81 7.42 -7.12 -20.40
C ALA A 81 8.37 -7.74 -21.47
N THR A 82 7.94 -8.75 -22.22
CA THR A 82 8.74 -9.34 -23.31
C THR A 82 7.84 -9.78 -24.47
N SER A 83 7.34 -8.81 -25.23
CA SER A 83 6.83 -9.02 -26.60
C SER A 83 6.86 -7.72 -27.39
#